data_AF-A0A976GYH5-F1
#
_entry.id   AF-A0A976GYH5-F1
#
_cell.length_a   1.000
_cell.length_b   1.000
_cell.length_c   1.000
_cell.angle_alpha   90.00
_cell.angle_beta   90.00
_cell.angle_gamma   90.00
#
_symmetry.space_group_name_H-M   'P 1'
#
loop_
_entity.id
_entity.type
_entity.pdbx_description
1 polymer ?
#
loop_
_entity_poly.entity_id
_entity_poly.type
_entity_poly.pdbx_seq_one_letter_code
_entity_poly.pdbx_strand_id
1 'polypeptide(L)'
;MQATSLPTLLEIPEDWPLVPVKGKRAYQKKWNSRQYDRLEILTELESGKATGLGLKLGNGLLAVDIDGESAAKLLVKLAGENSTAIFSRTTAWTSGRAGRKQCLFSVPESEWHRLRTRRIGTGISGDDGKEECLEFRWLNHQSVLPPSIHPGIGKPYEWINSPLQNPPLPAPEWLIELCENWHSEYVGDEEPDLVRFPARLYAHFGSQIRIWLLARRFDLSRWNPGGKPTGCGIGTFTLLGASRILNLCKRRVYELLREAKKSGLIREFKKDGKQIKIYYTSFEKVVAIAGLEKIGPIAAIEIDDLSSLHILATEIEAQHQQKLSLYCKRQEEIETLKAQGKDPEKIPSRIVQPGTLHTCEIPARVLVRGSRFLYCDSDFEFYGGKQEEIANNRGLSESTVSRHLCNSYRMEPTPVQQKRSGVPPIIKKQLLEKLPQLKGMPADLGAEDGLLFLHEHWWKPHTNIYLLEHRLVSCRRRRGRIQAKNR
;
A
#
# COMPACT_ATOMS: atom_id res chain seq x y z
N MET A 1 -19.50 17.95 38.68
CA MET A 1 -18.61 16.92 38.10
C MET A 1 -17.80 16.36 39.25
N GLN A 2 -18.06 15.12 39.69
CA GLN A 2 -17.17 14.49 40.66
C GLN A 2 -15.86 14.17 39.92
N ALA A 3 -14.79 14.87 40.29
CA ALA A 3 -13.45 14.59 39.79
C ALA A 3 -13.03 13.18 40.24
N THR A 4 -12.41 12.42 39.33
CA THR A 4 -11.74 11.15 39.63
C THR A 4 -10.84 11.34 40.86
N SER A 5 -11.15 10.68 41.98
CA SER A 5 -10.43 10.85 43.25
C SER A 5 -9.23 9.90 43.37
N LEU A 6 -8.24 10.24 44.21
CA LEU A 6 -7.03 9.44 44.51
C LEU A 6 -7.25 7.91 44.70
N PRO A 7 -8.31 7.44 45.39
CA PRO A 7 -8.61 6.00 45.54
C PRO A 7 -8.79 5.27 44.21
N THR A 8 -9.17 5.98 43.17
CA THR A 8 -9.45 5.44 41.84
C THR A 8 -8.18 5.05 41.08
N LEU A 9 -7.07 5.76 41.30
CA LEU A 9 -5.78 5.42 40.67
C LEU A 9 -5.14 4.16 41.28
N LEU A 10 -5.58 3.75 42.48
CA LEU A 10 -5.14 2.51 43.13
C LEU A 10 -5.74 1.26 42.45
N GLU A 11 -6.85 1.41 41.73
CA GLU A 11 -7.47 0.32 40.97
C GLU A 11 -6.78 0.05 39.62
N ILE A 12 -5.77 0.85 39.25
CA ILE A 12 -5.03 0.74 38.00
C ILE A 12 -3.57 0.34 38.30
N PRO A 13 -3.05 -0.77 37.71
CA PRO A 13 -1.70 -1.29 38.00
C PRO A 13 -0.59 -0.25 37.89
N GLU A 14 0.35 -0.27 38.85
CA GLU A 14 1.37 0.78 39.00
C GLU A 14 2.26 0.98 37.77
N ASP A 15 2.55 -0.09 37.06
CA ASP A 15 3.38 -0.13 35.86
C ASP A 15 2.69 0.40 34.60
N TRP A 16 1.38 0.62 34.63
CA TRP A 16 0.65 1.07 33.45
C TRP A 16 0.97 2.52 33.08
N PRO A 17 1.37 2.79 31.82
CA PRO A 17 1.72 4.12 31.38
C PRO A 17 0.46 4.96 31.17
N LEU A 18 0.16 5.85 32.12
CA LEU A 18 -1.04 6.70 32.08
C LEU A 18 -0.78 8.08 31.45
N VAL A 19 -1.88 8.74 31.07
CA VAL A 19 -1.93 10.12 30.58
C VAL A 19 -3.22 10.80 31.05
N PRO A 20 -3.18 12.07 31.49
CA PRO A 20 -4.41 12.79 31.78
C PRO A 20 -5.15 13.13 30.49
N VAL A 21 -6.48 12.95 30.48
CA VAL A 21 -7.32 13.23 29.31
C VAL A 21 -8.41 14.26 29.63
N LYS A 22 -8.87 14.97 28.60
CA LYS A 22 -10.06 15.82 28.63
C LYS A 22 -11.10 15.22 27.67
N GLY A 23 -12.24 14.80 28.21
CA GLY A 23 -13.16 13.89 27.54
C GLY A 23 -12.43 12.62 27.11
N LYS A 24 -12.38 12.34 25.80
CA LYS A 24 -11.71 11.15 25.25
C LYS A 24 -10.29 11.37 24.72
N ARG A 25 -9.65 12.52 25.01
CA ARG A 25 -8.40 12.92 24.35
C ARG A 25 -7.32 13.35 25.34
N ALA A 26 -6.10 12.84 25.16
CA ALA A 26 -4.93 13.43 25.79
C ALA A 26 -4.72 14.85 25.25
N TYR A 27 -4.70 15.85 26.12
CA TYR A 27 -4.65 17.26 25.72
C TYR A 27 -3.24 17.85 25.71
N GLN A 28 -2.29 17.19 26.38
CA GLN A 28 -0.91 17.68 26.48
C GLN A 28 -0.07 17.35 25.23
N LYS A 29 0.90 18.21 24.92
CA LYS A 29 1.81 18.02 23.77
C LYS A 29 2.76 16.85 24.04
N LYS A 30 3.07 16.07 22.99
CA LYS A 30 3.98 14.91 23.07
C LYS A 30 3.58 13.88 24.16
N TRP A 31 2.29 13.79 24.48
CA TRP A 31 1.76 12.88 25.50
C TRP A 31 2.17 11.42 25.26
N ASN A 32 2.36 11.04 24.00
CA ASN A 32 2.73 9.69 23.56
C ASN A 32 4.19 9.33 23.90
N SER A 33 5.09 10.32 24.02
CA SER A 33 6.51 10.09 24.36
C SER A 33 6.88 10.55 25.77
N ARG A 34 6.03 11.37 26.41
CA ARG A 34 6.24 11.85 27.78
C ARG A 34 5.82 10.77 28.76
N GLN A 35 6.57 10.56 29.84
CA GLN A 35 6.10 9.79 30.99
C GLN A 35 5.42 10.74 31.99
N TYR A 36 4.36 10.26 32.62
CA TYR A 36 3.65 10.97 33.68
C TYR A 36 3.74 10.12 34.93
N ASP A 37 4.15 10.72 36.04
CA ASP A 37 3.91 10.11 37.34
C ASP A 37 2.44 10.29 37.76
N ARG A 38 1.98 9.46 38.69
CA ARG A 38 0.58 9.50 39.15
C ARG A 38 0.22 10.79 39.88
N LEU A 39 1.16 11.42 40.59
CA LEU A 39 0.91 12.66 41.33
C LEU A 39 0.64 13.83 40.39
N GLU A 40 1.37 13.90 39.27
CA GLU A 40 1.12 14.88 38.21
C GLU A 40 -0.28 14.69 37.61
N ILE A 41 -0.67 13.44 37.35
CA ILE A 41 -2.01 13.13 36.81
C ILE A 41 -3.10 13.56 37.79
N LEU A 42 -2.93 13.31 39.09
CA LEU A 42 -3.86 13.74 40.14
C LEU A 42 -3.98 15.25 40.19
N THR A 43 -2.86 15.97 40.17
CA THR A 43 -2.84 17.44 40.16
C THR A 43 -3.62 18.00 38.97
N GLU A 44 -3.50 17.38 37.80
CA GLU A 44 -4.23 17.77 36.60
C GLU A 44 -5.74 17.48 36.70
N LEU A 45 -6.14 16.40 37.36
CA LEU A 45 -7.55 16.07 37.62
C LEU A 45 -8.17 17.02 38.66
N GLU A 46 -7.48 17.26 39.77
CA GLU A 46 -7.94 18.13 40.87
C GLU A 46 -8.06 19.59 40.44
N SER A 47 -7.13 20.06 39.61
CA SER A 47 -7.20 21.41 39.02
C SER A 47 -8.28 21.53 37.93
N GLY A 48 -8.99 20.44 37.59
CA GLY A 48 -10.02 20.41 36.55
C GLY A 48 -9.50 20.56 35.12
N LYS A 49 -8.16 20.54 34.94
CA LYS A 49 -7.53 20.60 33.60
C LYS A 49 -7.75 19.29 32.84
N ALA A 50 -7.68 18.17 33.55
CA ALA A 50 -8.07 16.85 33.09
C ALA A 50 -9.47 16.49 33.61
N THR A 51 -10.20 15.70 32.83
CA THR A 51 -11.52 15.17 33.21
C THR A 51 -11.52 13.64 33.26
N GLY A 52 -10.34 13.01 33.17
CA GLY A 52 -10.21 11.57 33.16
C GLY A 52 -8.77 11.09 32.87
N LEU A 53 -8.67 9.78 32.68
CA LEU A 53 -7.44 9.03 32.50
C LEU A 53 -7.43 8.26 31.18
N GLY A 54 -6.27 8.25 30.53
CA GLY A 54 -5.98 7.41 29.38
C GLY A 54 -4.84 6.45 29.67
N LEU A 55 -4.98 5.21 29.21
CA LEU A 55 -3.91 4.23 29.14
C LEU A 55 -3.17 4.37 27.81
N LYS A 56 -1.86 4.55 27.83
CA LYS A 56 -1.05 4.51 26.62
C LYS A 56 -0.86 3.06 26.17
N LEU A 57 -1.00 2.85 24.86
CA LEU A 57 -0.86 1.55 24.22
C LEU A 57 0.45 1.46 23.44
N GLY A 58 0.88 0.23 23.16
CA GLY A 58 2.28 -0.08 22.88
C GLY A 58 3.04 -0.41 24.16
N ASN A 59 4.35 -0.65 24.05
CA ASN A 59 5.21 -1.03 25.17
C ASN A 59 4.64 -2.20 26.00
N GLY A 60 4.09 -3.20 25.33
CA GLY A 60 3.59 -4.41 25.96
C GLY A 60 2.08 -4.48 26.11
N LEU A 61 1.32 -3.44 25.75
CA LEU A 61 -0.14 -3.43 25.85
C LEU A 61 -0.83 -3.17 24.51
N LEU A 62 -1.68 -4.10 24.09
CA LEU A 62 -2.52 -4.05 22.90
C LEU A 62 -4.00 -4.00 23.33
N ALA A 63 -4.76 -3.00 22.87
CA ALA A 63 -6.20 -2.96 23.14
C ALA A 63 -7.01 -3.33 21.90
N VAL A 64 -8.02 -4.16 22.04
CA VAL A 64 -9.00 -4.47 20.99
C VAL A 64 -10.30 -3.75 21.34
N ASP A 65 -10.67 -2.75 20.55
CA ASP A 65 -11.91 -2.00 20.65
C ASP A 65 -12.97 -2.63 19.75
N ILE A 66 -14.01 -3.16 20.39
CA ILE A 66 -15.15 -3.81 19.77
C ILE A 66 -16.30 -2.80 19.83
N ASP A 67 -16.52 -2.09 18.74
CA ASP A 67 -17.49 -0.99 18.70
C ASP A 67 -18.87 -1.46 18.22
N GLY A 68 -19.51 -2.35 18.97
CA GLY A 68 -20.90 -2.77 18.74
C GLY A 68 -21.05 -4.25 18.35
N GLU A 69 -22.30 -4.66 18.09
CA GLU A 69 -22.62 -6.08 17.88
C GLU A 69 -22.00 -6.63 16.59
N SER A 70 -21.97 -5.83 15.52
CA SER A 70 -21.38 -6.26 14.25
C SER A 70 -19.86 -6.38 14.35
N ALA A 71 -19.20 -5.53 15.14
CA ALA A 71 -17.78 -5.64 15.43
C ALA A 71 -17.46 -6.92 16.23
N ALA A 72 -18.33 -7.29 17.17
CA ALA A 72 -18.21 -8.55 17.90
C ALA A 72 -18.35 -9.77 16.98
N LYS A 73 -19.32 -9.76 16.05
CA LYS A 73 -19.49 -10.81 15.04
C LYS A 73 -18.27 -10.90 14.11
N LEU A 74 -17.73 -9.76 13.68
CA LEU A 74 -16.52 -9.69 12.87
C LEU A 74 -15.32 -10.29 13.60
N LEU A 75 -15.15 -10.00 14.89
CA LEU A 75 -14.09 -10.59 15.71
C LEU A 75 -14.20 -12.12 15.77
N VAL A 76 -15.41 -12.67 15.96
CA VAL A 76 -15.62 -14.13 15.94
C VAL A 76 -15.25 -14.71 14.57
N LYS A 77 -15.65 -14.05 13.48
CA LYS A 77 -15.29 -14.47 12.12
C LYS A 77 -13.77 -14.47 11.90
N LEU A 78 -13.07 -13.43 12.37
CA LEU A 78 -11.62 -13.31 12.23
C LEU A 78 -10.85 -14.29 13.11
N ALA A 79 -11.41 -14.67 14.25
CA ALA A 79 -10.84 -15.73 15.08
C ALA A 79 -10.91 -17.09 14.38
N GLY A 80 -11.94 -17.34 13.55
CA GLY A 80 -12.11 -18.59 12.83
C GLY A 80 -12.33 -19.75 13.80
N GLU A 81 -11.48 -20.79 13.72
CA GLU A 81 -11.49 -21.92 14.67
C GLU A 81 -10.87 -21.56 16.04
N ASN A 82 -10.19 -20.40 16.14
CA ASN A 82 -9.60 -19.96 17.40
C ASN A 82 -10.67 -19.51 18.39
N SER A 83 -10.42 -19.79 19.68
CA SER A 83 -11.34 -19.42 20.75
C SER A 83 -11.33 -17.93 21.05
N THR A 84 -12.51 -17.31 21.06
CA THR A 84 -12.73 -15.94 21.55
C THR A 84 -12.97 -15.87 23.07
N ALA A 85 -12.92 -17.00 23.79
CA ALA A 85 -13.13 -17.05 25.23
C ALA A 85 -12.09 -16.24 26.03
N ILE A 86 -10.93 -15.95 25.44
CA ILE A 86 -9.92 -15.08 26.05
C ILE A 86 -10.43 -13.64 26.25
N PHE A 87 -11.36 -13.17 25.41
CA PHE A 87 -11.92 -11.80 25.49
C PHE A 87 -12.87 -11.61 26.67
N SER A 88 -13.41 -12.70 27.24
CA SER A 88 -14.20 -12.64 28.47
C SER A 88 -13.36 -12.79 29.74
N ARG A 89 -12.08 -13.19 29.61
CA ARG A 89 -11.17 -13.46 30.75
C ARG A 89 -10.06 -12.42 30.94
N THR A 90 -9.82 -11.58 29.95
CA THR A 90 -8.82 -10.51 30.03
C THR A 90 -9.42 -9.20 30.57
N THR A 91 -8.58 -8.23 30.94
CA THR A 91 -9.06 -6.90 31.35
C THR A 91 -9.95 -6.30 30.27
N ALA A 92 -11.13 -5.79 30.66
CA ALA A 92 -12.08 -5.22 29.73
C ALA A 92 -12.95 -4.15 30.37
N TRP A 93 -13.41 -3.18 29.57
CA TRP A 93 -14.27 -2.10 30.04
C TRP A 93 -15.25 -1.64 28.95
N THR A 94 -16.32 -0.98 29.37
CA THR A 94 -17.36 -0.46 28.48
C THR A 94 -17.73 0.98 28.82
N SER A 95 -18.36 1.64 27.85
CA SER A 95 -19.03 2.92 28.07
C SER A 95 -20.49 2.76 28.55
N GLY A 96 -20.98 1.53 28.67
CA GLY A 96 -22.38 1.21 28.98
C GLY A 96 -23.30 1.18 27.75
N ARG A 97 -22.75 1.39 26.54
CA ARG A 97 -23.49 1.25 25.27
C ARG A 97 -23.51 -0.22 24.83
N ALA A 98 -24.65 -0.64 24.27
CA ALA A 98 -24.87 -2.02 23.86
C ALA A 98 -23.82 -2.50 22.84
N GLY A 99 -23.24 -3.67 23.07
CA GLY A 99 -22.24 -4.28 22.19
C GLY A 99 -20.86 -3.62 22.18
N ARG A 100 -20.66 -2.48 22.87
CA ARG A 100 -19.40 -1.71 22.82
C ARG A 100 -18.51 -2.02 24.01
N LYS A 101 -17.29 -2.53 23.77
CA LYS A 101 -16.30 -2.79 24.82
C LYS A 101 -14.87 -2.75 24.28
N GLN A 102 -13.92 -2.48 25.17
CA GLN A 102 -12.50 -2.68 24.91
C GLN A 102 -11.97 -3.83 25.75
N CYS A 103 -11.10 -4.65 25.15
CA CYS A 103 -10.35 -5.71 25.82
C CYS A 103 -8.85 -5.43 25.69
N LEU A 104 -8.07 -5.71 26.73
CA LEU A 104 -6.64 -5.43 26.76
C LEU A 104 -5.84 -6.73 26.80
N PHE A 105 -4.72 -6.80 26.08
CA PHE A 105 -3.83 -7.94 26.06
C PHE A 105 -2.39 -7.48 26.29
N SER A 106 -1.63 -8.31 27.00
CA SER A 106 -0.18 -8.14 27.12
C SER A 106 0.53 -8.74 25.90
N VAL A 107 1.61 -8.11 25.46
CA VAL A 107 2.37 -8.57 24.30
C VAL A 107 3.85 -8.61 24.66
N PRO A 108 4.53 -9.77 24.53
CA PRO A 108 5.96 -9.84 24.84
C PRO A 108 6.78 -8.93 23.92
N GLU A 109 7.87 -8.37 24.45
CA GLU A 109 8.73 -7.40 23.76
C GLU A 109 9.26 -7.92 22.42
N SER A 110 9.50 -9.24 22.33
CA SER A 110 9.90 -9.91 21.08
C SER A 110 8.93 -9.65 19.92
N GLU A 111 7.65 -9.45 20.20
CA GLU A 111 6.59 -9.31 19.18
C GLU A 111 6.24 -7.84 18.87
N TRP A 112 6.77 -6.87 19.62
CA TRP A 112 6.39 -5.46 19.48
C TRP A 112 6.63 -4.90 18.07
N HIS A 113 7.64 -5.40 17.38
CA HIS A 113 8.01 -4.95 16.05
C HIS A 113 6.98 -5.32 14.98
N ARG A 114 6.21 -6.39 15.19
CA ARG A 114 5.22 -6.94 14.25
C ARG A 114 3.91 -6.15 14.24
N LEU A 115 3.53 -5.59 15.38
CA LEU A 115 2.21 -5.00 15.60
C LEU A 115 2.09 -3.58 15.04
N ARG A 116 0.95 -3.26 14.44
CA ARG A 116 0.49 -1.90 14.16
C ARG A 116 -0.97 -1.76 14.59
N THR A 117 -1.42 -0.52 14.65
CA THR A 117 -2.86 -0.29 14.79
C THR A 117 -3.57 -0.70 13.52
N ARG A 118 -4.65 -1.46 13.66
CA ARG A 118 -5.51 -1.86 12.57
C ARG A 118 -6.96 -1.56 12.93
N ARG A 119 -7.70 -0.93 12.02
CA ARG A 119 -9.14 -0.69 12.17
C ARG A 119 -9.86 -1.33 11.00
N ILE A 120 -10.87 -2.13 11.28
CA ILE A 120 -11.65 -2.85 10.28
C ILE A 120 -13.11 -2.42 10.42
N GLY A 121 -13.65 -1.80 9.38
CA GLY A 121 -15.07 -1.47 9.28
C GLY A 121 -15.91 -2.73 9.11
N THR A 122 -17.12 -2.72 9.65
CA THR A 122 -18.05 -3.85 9.58
C THR A 122 -19.05 -3.73 8.43
N GLY A 123 -19.15 -2.55 7.81
CA GLY A 123 -20.18 -2.18 6.84
C GLY A 123 -21.56 -1.93 7.46
N ILE A 124 -21.71 -1.99 8.80
CA ILE A 124 -22.98 -1.85 9.51
C ILE A 124 -22.95 -0.61 10.41
N SER A 125 -23.97 0.23 10.30
CA SER A 125 -24.13 1.42 11.15
C SER A 125 -24.73 1.04 12.51
N GLY A 126 -24.11 1.54 13.57
CA GLY A 126 -24.61 1.42 14.94
C GLY A 126 -25.65 2.48 15.30
N ASP A 127 -26.04 2.49 16.57
CA ASP A 127 -27.04 3.37 17.19
C ASP A 127 -26.72 4.88 17.13
N ASP A 128 -25.45 5.27 16.94
CA ASP A 128 -25.05 6.66 16.70
C ASP A 128 -25.00 7.03 15.20
N GLY A 129 -25.52 6.18 14.33
CA GLY A 129 -25.52 6.39 12.88
C GLY A 129 -24.13 6.30 12.24
N LYS A 130 -23.12 5.81 12.97
CA LYS A 130 -21.76 5.60 12.47
C LYS A 130 -21.49 4.13 12.26
N GLU A 131 -20.63 3.84 11.29
CA GLU A 131 -20.18 2.48 11.04
C GLU A 131 -19.45 1.91 12.27
N GLU A 132 -19.95 0.78 12.76
CA GLU A 132 -19.31 -0.02 13.79
C GLU A 132 -17.98 -0.57 13.26
N CYS A 133 -16.95 -0.59 14.10
CA CYS A 133 -15.62 -1.04 13.70
C CYS A 133 -14.99 -1.94 14.76
N LEU A 134 -14.12 -2.84 14.30
CA LEU A 134 -13.20 -3.57 15.14
C LEU A 134 -11.82 -2.92 15.03
N GLU A 135 -11.27 -2.43 16.13
CA GLU A 135 -9.97 -1.75 16.13
C GLU A 135 -8.96 -2.40 17.08
N PHE A 136 -7.85 -2.84 16.53
CA PHE A 136 -6.68 -3.31 17.26
C PHE A 136 -5.73 -2.13 17.45
N ARG A 137 -5.68 -1.56 18.65
CA ARG A 137 -4.92 -0.35 18.99
C ARG A 137 -3.55 -0.71 19.58
N TRP A 138 -2.51 -0.38 18.84
CA TRP A 138 -1.11 -0.48 19.25
C TRP A 138 -0.46 0.92 19.26
N LEU A 139 0.80 1.02 19.71
CA LEU A 139 1.73 2.18 19.68
C LEU A 139 1.16 3.54 19.22
N ASN A 140 1.34 4.58 20.05
CA ASN A 140 0.81 5.95 19.85
C ASN A 140 -0.72 6.08 19.95
N HIS A 141 -1.41 5.05 20.42
CA HIS A 141 -2.81 5.12 20.80
C HIS A 141 -2.95 5.23 22.33
N GLN A 142 -4.11 5.69 22.76
CA GLN A 142 -4.51 5.63 24.15
C GLN A 142 -5.96 5.15 24.24
N SER A 143 -6.29 4.47 25.32
CA SER A 143 -7.68 4.12 25.63
C SER A 143 -8.11 4.77 26.94
N VAL A 144 -9.28 5.39 26.92
CA VAL A 144 -9.84 6.03 28.12
C VAL A 144 -10.26 4.94 29.09
N LEU A 145 -9.78 5.04 30.33
CA LEU A 145 -10.08 4.07 31.37
C LEU A 145 -11.24 4.52 32.26
N PRO A 146 -11.98 3.57 32.85
CA PRO A 146 -12.80 3.84 34.03
C PRO A 146 -12.03 4.60 35.12
N PRO A 147 -12.68 5.50 35.86
CA PRO A 147 -14.07 5.95 35.78
C PRO A 147 -14.19 7.29 35.01
N SER A 148 -13.33 7.53 34.02
CA SER A 148 -13.41 8.76 33.23
C SER A 148 -14.81 8.95 32.65
N ILE A 149 -15.31 10.19 32.58
CA ILE A 149 -16.66 10.43 32.08
C ILE A 149 -16.70 10.39 30.55
N HIS A 150 -17.58 9.56 30.00
CA HIS A 150 -17.83 9.51 28.57
C HIS A 150 -18.60 10.76 28.13
N PRO A 151 -18.03 11.63 27.26
CA PRO A 151 -18.60 12.96 27.00
C PRO A 151 -19.95 12.95 26.28
N GLY A 152 -20.27 11.91 25.51
CA GLY A 152 -21.56 11.79 24.82
C GLY A 152 -22.68 11.18 25.66
N ILE A 153 -22.36 10.49 26.75
CA ILE A 153 -23.34 9.78 27.59
C ILE A 153 -23.50 10.50 28.94
N GLY A 154 -22.46 11.21 29.39
CA GLY A 154 -22.41 11.85 30.70
C GLY A 154 -22.15 10.90 31.86
N LYS A 155 -21.97 9.59 31.58
CA LYS A 155 -21.68 8.54 32.57
C LYS A 155 -20.21 8.09 32.54
N PRO A 156 -19.64 7.59 33.64
CA PRO A 156 -18.31 7.03 33.66
C PRO A 156 -18.20 5.78 32.78
N TYR A 157 -17.01 5.52 32.25
CA TYR A 157 -16.67 4.18 31.78
C TYR A 157 -16.66 3.21 32.97
N GLU A 158 -17.04 1.95 32.72
CA GLU A 158 -17.18 0.91 33.75
C GLU A 158 -16.31 -0.30 33.39
N TRP A 159 -15.64 -0.87 34.39
CA TRP A 159 -14.93 -2.13 34.22
C TRP A 159 -15.93 -3.26 33.98
N ILE A 160 -15.73 -4.03 32.91
CA ILE A 160 -16.36 -5.34 32.75
C ILE A 160 -15.55 -6.36 33.54
N ASN A 161 -14.23 -6.32 33.33
CA ASN A 161 -13.24 -7.12 34.02
C ASN A 161 -12.16 -6.17 34.55
N SER A 162 -12.10 -5.98 35.87
CA SER A 162 -11.12 -5.09 36.51
C SER A 162 -9.69 -5.63 36.35
N PRO A 163 -8.68 -4.77 36.07
CA PRO A 163 -7.30 -5.20 35.88
C PRO A 163 -6.67 -5.84 37.11
N LEU A 164 -7.15 -5.55 38.33
CA LEU A 164 -6.65 -6.16 39.55
C LEU A 164 -7.05 -7.64 39.70
N GLN A 165 -8.25 -7.99 39.22
CA GLN A 165 -8.78 -9.36 39.29
C GLN A 165 -8.49 -10.14 38.00
N ASN A 166 -8.52 -9.46 36.86
CA ASN A 166 -8.35 -10.01 35.53
C ASN A 166 -7.28 -9.19 34.80
N PRO A 167 -5.99 -9.43 35.07
CA PRO A 167 -4.91 -8.72 34.40
C PRO A 167 -4.90 -9.02 32.88
N PRO A 168 -4.20 -8.21 32.06
CA PRO A 168 -4.14 -8.43 30.62
C PRO A 168 -3.49 -9.78 30.29
N LEU A 169 -4.28 -10.68 29.70
CA LEU A 169 -3.78 -11.97 29.24
C LEU A 169 -2.80 -11.77 28.07
N PRO A 170 -1.81 -12.66 27.91
CA PRO A 170 -0.96 -12.65 26.72
C PRO A 170 -1.81 -12.71 25.44
N ALA A 171 -1.51 -11.83 24.50
CA ALA A 171 -2.11 -11.87 23.17
C ALA A 171 -1.73 -13.20 22.50
N PRO A 172 -2.70 -14.04 22.12
CA PRO A 172 -2.38 -15.26 21.40
C PRO A 172 -1.84 -14.91 20.01
N GLU A 173 -1.10 -15.84 19.41
CA GLU A 173 -0.43 -15.63 18.13
C GLU A 173 -1.40 -15.15 17.03
N TRP A 174 -2.57 -15.76 16.89
CA TRP A 174 -3.55 -15.35 15.88
C TRP A 174 -4.02 -13.88 16.05
N LEU A 175 -4.05 -13.37 17.28
CA LEU A 175 -4.41 -11.98 17.54
C LEU A 175 -3.26 -11.05 17.17
N ILE A 176 -2.02 -11.47 17.43
CA ILE A 176 -0.80 -10.76 16.99
C ILE A 176 -0.79 -10.67 15.46
N GLU A 177 -1.04 -11.80 14.76
CA GLU A 177 -1.15 -11.88 13.29
C GLU A 177 -2.19 -10.91 12.72
N LEU A 178 -3.36 -10.77 13.37
CA LEU A 178 -4.38 -9.80 12.94
C LEU A 178 -3.93 -8.34 13.03
N CYS A 179 -3.03 -8.04 13.96
CA CYS A 179 -2.49 -6.70 14.19
C CYS A 179 -1.22 -6.41 13.38
N GLU A 180 -0.72 -7.38 12.61
CA GLU A 180 0.45 -7.17 11.77
C GLU A 180 0.17 -6.19 10.63
N ASN A 181 1.15 -5.33 10.35
CA ASN A 181 1.13 -4.45 9.20
C ASN A 181 1.25 -5.25 7.90
N TRP A 182 0.33 -5.04 6.95
CA TRP A 182 0.56 -5.47 5.57
C TRP A 182 0.58 -4.35 4.50
N HIS A 183 0.00 -3.12 4.66
CA HIS A 183 0.27 -1.85 3.89
C HIS A 183 -0.89 -0.78 3.77
N SER A 184 -2.14 -1.00 4.18
CA SER A 184 -3.29 -0.27 3.57
C SER A 184 -3.74 1.06 4.23
N GLU A 185 -3.33 2.21 3.68
CA GLU A 185 -4.21 3.40 3.61
C GLU A 185 -4.12 3.93 2.17
N TYR A 186 -5.28 4.18 1.53
CA TYR A 186 -5.51 4.88 0.25
C TYR A 186 -5.97 4.10 -0.98
N VAL A 187 -6.49 2.89 -0.78
CA VAL A 187 -7.24 2.21 -1.84
C VAL A 187 -8.38 1.42 -1.21
N GLY A 188 -9.49 1.25 -1.95
CA GLY A 188 -10.38 0.15 -1.61
C GLY A 188 -9.55 -1.14 -1.56
N ASP A 189 -9.88 -2.06 -0.67
CA ASP A 189 -9.07 -3.24 -0.30
C ASP A 189 -8.62 -4.16 -1.47
N GLU A 190 -8.94 -3.83 -2.72
CA GLU A 190 -8.55 -4.53 -3.95
C GLU A 190 -7.82 -3.66 -5.00
N GLU A 191 -7.72 -2.33 -4.85
CA GLU A 191 -6.99 -1.51 -5.80
C GLU A 191 -5.59 -1.12 -5.23
N PRO A 192 -4.57 -0.88 -6.05
CA PRO A 192 -3.26 -0.32 -5.65
C PRO A 192 -3.27 1.22 -5.43
N ASP A 193 -2.46 1.75 -4.49
CA ASP A 193 -2.42 3.19 -4.20
C ASP A 193 -1.57 3.96 -5.21
N LEU A 194 -2.14 4.22 -6.37
CA LEU A 194 -1.37 4.65 -7.52
C LEU A 194 -1.36 6.17 -7.74
N VAL A 195 -0.21 6.67 -8.18
CA VAL A 195 -0.05 7.98 -8.80
C VAL A 195 0.54 7.83 -10.20
N ARG A 196 0.00 8.58 -11.17
CA ARG A 196 0.59 8.65 -12.51
C ARG A 196 1.89 9.46 -12.49
N PHE A 197 2.97 8.80 -12.84
CA PHE A 197 4.33 9.31 -12.87
C PHE A 197 4.88 9.35 -14.31
N PRO A 198 5.06 10.55 -14.88
CA PRO A 198 5.76 10.74 -16.15
C PRO A 198 7.28 10.66 -15.93
N ALA A 199 7.91 9.59 -16.39
CA ALA A 199 9.29 9.25 -16.00
C ALA A 199 10.32 10.33 -16.42
N ARG A 200 10.13 10.95 -17.59
CA ARG A 200 11.06 11.97 -18.14
C ARG A 200 11.13 13.23 -17.31
N LEU A 201 10.06 13.58 -16.60
CA LEU A 201 10.07 14.75 -15.71
C LEU A 201 11.09 14.59 -14.58
N TYR A 202 11.48 13.37 -14.22
CA TYR A 202 12.50 13.14 -13.19
C TYR A 202 13.88 13.67 -13.59
N ALA A 203 14.25 13.59 -14.87
CA ALA A 203 15.54 14.09 -15.35
C ALA A 203 15.66 15.61 -15.13
N HIS A 204 14.55 16.33 -15.28
CA HIS A 204 14.50 17.78 -15.12
C HIS A 204 14.32 18.21 -13.65
N PHE A 205 13.42 17.53 -12.92
CA PHE A 205 13.00 17.95 -11.58
C PHE A 205 13.54 17.10 -10.44
N GLY A 206 14.40 16.11 -10.67
CA GLY A 206 15.06 15.33 -9.62
C GLY A 206 14.14 14.88 -8.48
N SER A 207 14.58 15.02 -7.23
CA SER A 207 13.83 14.56 -6.06
C SER A 207 12.60 15.39 -5.72
N GLN A 208 12.55 16.67 -6.10
CA GLN A 208 11.45 17.57 -5.74
C GLN A 208 10.13 17.22 -6.44
N ILE A 209 10.16 16.48 -7.55
CA ILE A 209 8.96 15.97 -8.21
C ILE A 209 8.12 15.05 -7.30
N ARG A 210 8.74 14.43 -6.28
CA ARG A 210 8.04 13.62 -5.28
C ARG A 210 6.94 14.40 -4.57
N ILE A 211 7.19 15.67 -4.25
CA ILE A 211 6.20 16.56 -3.62
C ILE A 211 5.02 16.83 -4.56
N TRP A 212 5.31 17.01 -5.85
CA TRP A 212 4.29 17.26 -6.86
C TRP A 212 3.40 16.04 -7.10
N LEU A 213 3.99 14.83 -7.16
CA LEU A 213 3.25 13.58 -7.27
C LEU A 213 2.41 13.32 -6.01
N LEU A 214 3.00 13.53 -4.83
CA LEU A 214 2.30 13.38 -3.55
C LEU A 214 1.11 14.35 -3.45
N ALA A 215 1.28 15.61 -3.85
CA ALA A 215 0.19 16.59 -3.87
C ALA A 215 -0.92 16.23 -4.87
N ARG A 216 -0.55 15.74 -6.07
CA ARG A 216 -1.53 15.27 -7.07
C ARG A 216 -2.32 14.07 -6.59
N ARG A 217 -1.69 13.19 -5.83
CA ARG A 217 -2.33 12.01 -5.26
C ARG A 217 -3.34 12.39 -4.18
N PHE A 218 -3.00 13.37 -3.35
CA PHE A 218 -3.87 13.91 -2.30
C PHE A 218 -4.72 15.11 -2.73
N ASP A 219 -4.99 15.27 -4.03
CA ASP A 219 -5.96 16.25 -4.53
C ASP A 219 -7.38 15.68 -4.40
N LEU A 220 -8.07 16.11 -3.35
CA LEU A 220 -9.38 15.59 -2.96
C LEU A 220 -10.52 16.02 -3.89
N SER A 221 -10.34 17.01 -4.76
CA SER A 221 -11.41 17.44 -5.67
C SER A 221 -11.61 16.50 -6.87
N ARG A 222 -10.78 15.46 -7.00
CA ARG A 222 -10.91 14.43 -8.04
C ARG A 222 -12.11 13.52 -7.83
N TRP A 223 -12.76 13.59 -6.67
CA TRP A 223 -13.89 12.73 -6.29
C TRP A 223 -15.13 13.58 -6.04
N ASN A 224 -15.73 14.09 -7.11
CA ASN A 224 -17.06 14.71 -7.04
C ASN A 224 -18.06 13.73 -7.68
N PRO A 225 -18.98 13.09 -6.93
CA PRO A 225 -19.78 11.94 -7.40
C PRO A 225 -20.74 12.21 -8.58
N GLY A 226 -20.80 13.44 -9.10
CA GLY A 226 -21.62 13.81 -10.25
C GLY A 226 -20.95 14.78 -11.24
N GLY A 227 -19.64 15.01 -11.14
CA GLY A 227 -18.92 15.96 -11.99
C GLY A 227 -17.72 15.33 -12.71
N LYS A 228 -17.32 15.90 -13.86
CA LYS A 228 -16.03 15.53 -14.48
C LYS A 228 -14.92 15.76 -13.44
N PRO A 229 -14.02 14.80 -13.20
CA PRO A 229 -12.97 14.93 -12.21
C PRO A 229 -11.96 15.99 -12.67
N THR A 230 -12.18 17.23 -12.28
CA THR A 230 -11.24 18.33 -12.45
C THR A 230 -10.46 18.45 -11.15
N GLY A 231 -9.19 18.06 -11.17
CA GLY A 231 -8.29 18.35 -10.05
C GLY A 231 -8.27 19.85 -9.82
N CYS A 232 -8.47 20.28 -8.58
CA CYS A 232 -8.54 21.69 -8.21
C CYS A 232 -7.15 22.31 -8.12
N GLY A 233 -6.11 21.49 -8.31
CA GLY A 233 -4.72 21.92 -8.24
C GLY A 233 -4.27 22.11 -6.80
N ILE A 234 -4.95 21.48 -5.83
CA ILE A 234 -4.68 21.61 -4.40
C ILE A 234 -4.58 20.22 -3.77
N GLY A 235 -3.36 19.84 -3.38
CA GLY A 235 -3.10 18.63 -2.61
C GLY A 235 -2.94 18.95 -1.13
N THR A 236 -3.39 18.07 -0.23
CA THR A 236 -3.20 18.29 1.21
C THR A 236 -2.67 17.02 1.89
N PHE A 237 -1.56 17.15 2.62
CA PHE A 237 -1.02 16.04 3.42
C PHE A 237 -0.32 16.54 4.69
N THR A 238 -0.10 15.66 5.66
CA THR A 238 0.68 16.02 6.85
C THR A 238 2.18 15.91 6.60
N LEU A 239 2.96 16.73 7.30
CA LEU A 239 4.42 16.64 7.23
C LEU A 239 4.96 15.27 7.69
N LEU A 240 4.26 14.61 8.62
CA LEU A 240 4.63 13.27 9.09
C LEU A 240 4.30 12.19 8.04
N GLY A 241 3.13 12.27 7.39
CA GLY A 241 2.76 11.36 6.31
C GLY A 241 3.75 11.46 5.14
N ALA A 242 4.06 12.68 4.70
CA ALA A 242 5.07 12.91 3.67
C ALA A 242 6.46 12.40 4.11
N SER A 243 6.85 12.60 5.37
CA SER A 243 8.11 12.09 5.91
C SER A 243 8.20 10.55 5.84
N ARG A 244 7.10 9.85 6.10
CA ARG A 244 7.02 8.38 6.04
C ARG A 244 7.06 7.87 4.59
N ILE A 245 6.14 8.36 3.75
CA ILE A 245 6.02 7.93 2.34
C ILE A 245 7.30 8.20 1.57
N LEU A 246 7.91 9.38 1.77
CA LEU A 246 9.13 9.74 1.07
C LEU A 246 10.39 9.13 1.69
N ASN A 247 10.27 8.52 2.88
CA ASN A 247 11.36 8.06 3.72
C ASN A 247 12.42 9.15 3.98
N LEU A 248 11.96 10.32 4.44
CA LEU A 248 12.79 11.51 4.65
C LEU A 248 12.50 12.15 6.01
N CYS A 249 13.49 12.78 6.61
CA CYS A 249 13.24 13.59 7.81
C CYS A 249 12.39 14.82 7.47
N LYS A 250 11.64 15.34 8.45
CA LYS A 250 10.76 16.52 8.28
C LYS A 250 11.47 17.74 7.70
N ARG A 251 12.74 17.96 8.07
CA ARG A 251 13.57 19.04 7.53
C ARG A 251 13.75 18.89 6.03
N ARG A 252 14.12 17.68 5.56
CA ARG A 252 14.32 17.41 4.13
C ARG A 252 13.02 17.51 3.33
N VAL A 253 11.88 17.14 3.93
CA VAL A 253 10.56 17.37 3.30
C VAL A 253 10.29 18.87 3.11
N TYR A 254 10.64 19.73 4.08
CA TYR A 254 10.53 21.18 3.90
C TYR A 254 11.49 21.74 2.86
N GLU A 255 12.71 21.22 2.78
CA GLU A 255 13.65 21.58 1.72
C GLU A 255 13.08 21.21 0.34
N LEU A 256 12.56 19.99 0.17
CA LEU A 256 11.90 19.57 -1.07
C LEU A 256 10.67 20.44 -1.42
N LEU A 257 9.89 20.90 -0.43
CA LEU A 257 8.78 21.84 -0.67
C LEU A 257 9.29 23.18 -1.22
N ARG A 258 10.39 23.71 -0.68
CA ARG A 258 11.02 24.95 -1.17
C ARG A 258 11.62 24.76 -2.56
N GLU A 259 12.32 23.64 -2.78
CA GLU A 259 12.89 23.25 -4.08
C GLU A 259 11.79 23.10 -5.14
N ALA A 260 10.68 22.42 -4.81
CA ALA A 260 9.52 22.27 -5.70
C ALA A 260 8.86 23.61 -6.04
N LYS A 261 8.81 24.56 -5.09
CA LYS A 261 8.30 25.91 -5.35
C LYS A 261 9.24 26.67 -6.29
N LYS A 262 10.55 26.62 -6.02
CA LYS A 262 11.58 27.26 -6.85
C LYS A 262 11.59 26.71 -8.28
N SER A 263 11.38 25.41 -8.45
CA SER A 263 11.34 24.76 -9.76
C SER A 263 10.01 24.91 -10.49
N GLY A 264 9.03 25.63 -9.92
CA GLY A 264 7.72 25.83 -10.54
C GLY A 264 6.81 24.59 -10.54
N LEU A 265 7.21 23.49 -9.88
CA LEU A 265 6.34 22.32 -9.69
C LEU A 265 5.12 22.65 -8.83
N ILE A 266 5.30 23.51 -7.83
CA ILE A 266 4.21 24.02 -7.02
C ILE A 266 4.22 25.54 -7.06
N ARG A 267 3.03 26.14 -7.07
CA ARG A 267 2.84 27.60 -7.04
C ARG A 267 3.05 28.12 -5.62
N GLU A 268 2.47 27.42 -4.65
CA GLU A 268 2.49 27.82 -3.25
C GLU A 268 2.31 26.61 -2.33
N PHE A 269 2.81 26.70 -1.09
CA PHE A 269 2.38 25.81 -0.03
C PHE A 269 2.14 26.58 1.26
N LYS A 270 1.04 26.26 1.95
CA LYS A 270 0.65 26.89 3.20
C LYS A 270 0.58 25.83 4.28
N LYS A 271 1.15 26.13 5.44
CA LYS A 271 0.97 25.29 6.63
C LYS A 271 -0.37 25.65 7.26
N ASP A 272 -1.25 24.66 7.34
CA ASP A 272 -2.57 24.78 7.96
C ASP A 272 -2.65 23.77 9.12
N GLY A 273 -2.25 24.25 10.31
CA GLY A 273 -2.05 23.40 11.47
C GLY A 273 -0.99 22.31 11.25
N LYS A 274 -1.43 21.04 11.27
CA LYS A 274 -0.57 19.85 11.04
C LYS A 274 -0.47 19.47 9.56
N GLN A 275 -1.30 20.08 8.72
CA GLN A 275 -1.39 19.80 7.30
C GLN A 275 -0.58 20.84 6.51
N ILE A 276 -0.12 20.41 5.34
CA ILE A 276 0.52 21.25 4.35
C ILE A 276 -0.41 21.21 3.14
N LYS A 277 -0.99 22.37 2.85
CA LYS A 277 -1.81 22.60 1.66
C LYS A 277 -0.89 23.04 0.53
N ILE A 278 -0.89 22.32 -0.57
CA ILE A 278 0.01 22.52 -1.71
C ILE A 278 -0.79 22.87 -2.93
N TYR A 279 -0.52 24.05 -3.49
CA TYR A 279 -1.08 24.50 -4.75
C TYR A 279 -0.15 24.05 -5.88
N TYR A 280 -0.36 22.86 -6.42
CA TYR A 280 0.55 22.27 -7.40
C TYR A 280 0.26 22.77 -8.82
N THR A 281 1.32 22.90 -9.63
CA THR A 281 1.24 23.36 -11.02
C THR A 281 0.58 22.31 -11.91
N SER A 282 -0.25 22.74 -12.87
CA SER A 282 -0.92 21.81 -13.80
C SER A 282 0.09 20.99 -14.59
N PHE A 283 -0.35 19.83 -15.09
CA PHE A 283 0.53 18.93 -15.79
C PHE A 283 1.17 19.57 -17.03
N GLU A 284 0.35 20.23 -17.83
CA GLU A 284 0.71 20.89 -19.08
C GLU A 284 1.76 21.96 -18.82
N LYS A 285 1.60 22.74 -17.74
CA LYS A 285 2.56 23.77 -17.37
C LYS A 285 3.86 23.18 -16.82
N VAL A 286 3.81 22.06 -16.09
CA VAL A 286 5.02 21.34 -15.66
C VAL A 286 5.81 20.79 -16.85
N VAL A 287 5.11 20.26 -17.87
CA VAL A 287 5.73 19.79 -19.13
C VAL A 287 6.36 20.95 -19.89
N ALA A 288 5.68 22.09 -19.98
CA ALA A 288 6.21 23.30 -20.60
C ALA A 288 7.45 23.84 -19.87
N ILE A 289 7.44 23.87 -18.53
CA ILE A 289 8.61 24.27 -17.72
C ILE A 289 9.80 23.34 -17.98
N ALA A 290 9.54 22.03 -18.12
CA ALA A 290 10.58 21.05 -18.40
C ALA A 290 11.12 21.11 -19.84
N GLY A 291 10.51 21.90 -20.74
CA GLY A 291 10.90 21.99 -22.14
C GLY A 291 10.74 20.67 -22.91
N LEU A 292 9.83 19.79 -22.48
CA LEU A 292 9.65 18.49 -23.11
C LEU A 292 8.73 18.57 -24.32
N GLU A 293 9.27 18.30 -25.52
CA GLU A 293 8.47 18.13 -26.74
C GLU A 293 7.58 16.87 -26.68
N LYS A 294 8.08 15.82 -26.02
CA LYS A 294 7.36 14.57 -25.77
C LYS A 294 7.50 14.16 -24.31
N ILE A 295 6.35 13.95 -23.66
CA ILE A 295 6.24 13.56 -22.24
C ILE A 295 6.91 12.21 -21.95
N GLY A 296 7.00 11.34 -22.95
CA GLY A 296 7.54 10.00 -22.80
C GLY A 296 6.59 9.06 -22.05
N PRO A 297 7.10 7.94 -21.52
CA PRO A 297 6.30 6.96 -20.83
C PRO A 297 5.77 7.51 -19.49
N ILE A 298 4.47 7.30 -19.28
CA ILE A 298 3.77 7.58 -18.02
C ILE A 298 3.37 6.24 -17.43
N ALA A 299 3.69 6.06 -16.15
CA ALA A 299 3.39 4.83 -15.44
C ALA A 299 2.55 5.13 -14.20
N ALA A 300 1.70 4.21 -13.78
CA ALA A 300 1.02 4.30 -12.50
C ALA A 300 1.86 3.53 -11.47
N ILE A 301 2.35 4.23 -10.44
CA ILE A 301 3.26 3.69 -9.42
C ILE A 301 2.64 3.82 -8.04
N GLU A 302 2.99 2.91 -7.13
CA GLU A 302 2.53 2.97 -5.74
C GLU A 302 3.11 4.20 -5.03
N ILE A 303 2.33 4.79 -4.13
CA ILE A 303 2.74 6.01 -3.42
C ILE A 303 4.00 5.79 -2.56
N ASP A 304 4.17 4.59 -2.02
CA ASP A 304 5.31 4.23 -1.15
C ASP A 304 6.63 4.12 -1.95
N ASP A 305 6.54 3.89 -3.26
CA ASP A 305 7.70 3.85 -4.13
C ASP A 305 8.25 5.25 -4.49
N LEU A 306 7.57 6.33 -4.09
CA LEU A 306 8.06 7.70 -4.31
C LEU A 306 9.44 7.94 -3.67
N SER A 307 9.81 7.18 -2.64
CA SER A 307 11.15 7.17 -2.05
C SER A 307 12.25 6.73 -3.04
N SER A 308 11.90 5.88 -4.01
CA SER A 308 12.80 5.22 -4.97
C SER A 308 12.60 5.68 -6.41
N LEU A 309 11.99 6.86 -6.60
CA LEU A 309 11.53 7.36 -7.90
C LEU A 309 12.60 7.43 -9.01
N HIS A 310 13.87 7.67 -8.66
CA HIS A 310 14.99 7.66 -9.60
C HIS A 310 15.19 6.31 -10.31
N ILE A 311 15.00 5.21 -9.58
CA ILE A 311 15.09 3.83 -10.05
C ILE A 311 13.87 3.53 -10.92
N LEU A 312 12.67 3.81 -10.41
CA LEU A 312 11.42 3.59 -11.14
C LEU A 312 11.41 4.29 -12.49
N ALA A 313 11.87 5.54 -12.55
CA ALA A 313 11.96 6.26 -13.82
C ALA A 313 12.87 5.54 -14.83
N THR A 314 13.88 4.78 -14.37
CA THR A 314 14.83 4.09 -15.25
C THR A 314 14.19 2.82 -15.77
N GLU A 315 13.48 2.12 -14.89
CA GLU A 315 12.71 0.93 -15.24
C GLU A 315 11.57 1.26 -16.23
N ILE A 316 10.85 2.36 -16.02
CA ILE A 316 9.76 2.80 -16.91
C ILE A 316 10.29 3.13 -18.32
N GLU A 317 11.41 3.84 -18.42
CA GLU A 317 12.05 4.11 -19.72
C GLU A 317 12.58 2.83 -20.38
N ALA A 318 13.18 1.92 -19.61
CA ALA A 318 13.64 0.64 -20.13
C ALA A 318 12.48 -0.15 -20.74
N GLN A 319 11.36 -0.26 -20.04
CA GLN A 319 10.17 -0.96 -20.54
C GLN A 319 9.58 -0.29 -21.79
N HIS A 320 9.55 1.05 -21.83
CA HIS A 320 9.08 1.77 -23.00
C HIS A 320 9.94 1.45 -24.23
N GLN A 321 11.26 1.45 -24.06
CA GLN A 321 12.19 1.11 -25.14
C GLN A 321 12.02 -0.32 -25.64
N GLN A 322 11.80 -1.28 -24.73
CA GLN A 322 11.47 -2.66 -25.13
C GLN A 322 10.21 -2.73 -26.01
N LYS A 323 9.16 -1.99 -25.64
CA LYS A 323 7.91 -1.94 -26.43
C LYS A 323 8.14 -1.34 -27.81
N LEU A 324 8.99 -0.30 -27.93
CA LEU A 324 9.33 0.31 -29.21
C LEU A 324 10.13 -0.65 -30.11
N SER A 325 11.18 -1.28 -29.59
CA SER A 325 11.98 -2.26 -30.34
C SER A 325 11.12 -3.41 -30.88
N LEU A 326 10.19 -3.91 -30.07
CA LEU A 326 9.22 -4.92 -30.50
C LEU A 326 8.34 -4.41 -31.64
N TYR A 327 7.77 -3.21 -31.50
CA TYR A 327 6.88 -2.65 -32.51
C TYR A 327 7.59 -2.52 -33.86
N CYS A 328 8.81 -1.97 -33.86
CA CYS A 328 9.64 -1.88 -35.07
C CYS A 328 9.88 -3.25 -35.69
N LYS A 329 10.26 -4.25 -34.89
CA LYS A 329 10.51 -5.60 -35.41
C LYS A 329 9.26 -6.22 -36.04
N ARG A 330 8.10 -6.02 -35.43
CA ARG A 330 6.83 -6.51 -35.96
C ARG A 330 6.48 -5.85 -37.30
N GLN A 331 6.77 -4.56 -37.47
CA GLN A 331 6.57 -3.90 -38.76
C GLN A 331 7.47 -4.51 -39.84
N GLU A 332 8.75 -4.77 -39.53
CA GLU A 332 9.67 -5.44 -40.46
C GLU A 332 9.18 -6.85 -40.85
N GLU A 333 8.67 -7.63 -39.91
CA GLU A 333 8.12 -8.97 -40.16
C GLU A 333 6.88 -8.91 -41.06
N ILE A 334 5.97 -7.97 -40.78
CA ILE A 334 4.77 -7.75 -41.60
C ILE A 334 5.16 -7.32 -43.01
N GLU A 335 6.12 -6.42 -43.16
CA GLU A 335 6.65 -5.99 -44.45
C GLU A 335 7.29 -7.15 -45.22
N THR A 336 8.07 -8.00 -44.53
CA THR A 336 8.68 -9.20 -45.10
C THR A 336 7.63 -10.21 -45.57
N LEU A 337 6.58 -10.45 -44.77
CA LEU A 337 5.48 -11.35 -45.12
C LEU A 337 4.67 -10.84 -46.32
N LYS A 338 4.37 -9.53 -46.34
CA LYS A 338 3.73 -8.87 -47.48
C LYS A 338 4.59 -8.98 -48.74
N ALA A 339 5.90 -8.79 -48.62
CA ALA A 339 6.84 -8.96 -49.74
C ALA A 339 6.90 -10.41 -50.25
N GLN A 340 6.66 -11.39 -49.38
CA GLN A 340 6.54 -12.81 -49.75
C GLN A 340 5.14 -13.21 -50.26
N GLY A 341 4.21 -12.26 -50.42
CA GLY A 341 2.83 -12.53 -50.83
C GLY A 341 2.02 -13.34 -49.81
N LYS A 342 2.50 -13.44 -48.56
CA LYS A 342 1.82 -14.14 -47.47
C LYS A 342 0.94 -13.16 -46.72
N ASP A 343 -0.20 -13.65 -46.26
CA ASP A 343 -1.11 -12.89 -45.43
C ASP A 343 -0.54 -12.74 -44.01
N PRO A 344 -0.19 -11.51 -43.57
CA PRO A 344 0.37 -11.26 -42.24
C PRO A 344 -0.64 -11.51 -41.10
N GLU A 345 -1.93 -11.69 -41.37
CA GLU A 345 -2.92 -12.13 -40.37
C GLU A 345 -2.96 -13.66 -40.23
N LYS A 346 -2.40 -14.41 -41.19
CA LYS A 346 -2.29 -15.87 -41.17
C LYS A 346 -0.88 -16.33 -40.78
N ILE A 347 -0.30 -15.73 -39.74
CA ILE A 347 0.94 -16.23 -39.16
C ILE A 347 0.68 -17.68 -38.72
N PRO A 348 1.48 -18.68 -39.14
CA PRO A 348 1.29 -20.06 -38.74
C PRO A 348 1.59 -20.19 -37.25
N SER A 349 0.58 -20.00 -36.42
CA SER A 349 0.65 -20.33 -35.00
C SER A 349 0.81 -21.85 -34.90
N ARG A 350 1.90 -22.33 -34.29
CA ARG A 350 2.03 -23.74 -33.96
C ARG A 350 1.01 -24.03 -32.87
N ILE A 351 0.07 -24.95 -33.11
CA ILE A 351 -0.92 -25.32 -32.09
C ILE A 351 -0.17 -26.06 -30.98
N VAL A 352 0.11 -25.38 -29.87
CA VAL A 352 0.68 -26.01 -28.68
C VAL A 352 -0.48 -26.54 -27.85
N GLN A 353 -0.61 -27.86 -27.77
CA GLN A 353 -1.66 -28.45 -26.93
C GLN A 353 -1.41 -28.10 -25.45
N PRO A 354 -2.46 -27.95 -24.62
CA PRO A 354 -2.32 -27.67 -23.19
C PRO A 354 -1.37 -28.64 -22.46
N GLY A 355 -1.38 -29.92 -22.85
CA GLY A 355 -0.45 -30.94 -22.33
C GLY A 355 1.02 -30.67 -22.64
N THR A 356 1.32 -29.99 -23.75
CA THR A 356 2.69 -29.62 -24.15
C THR A 356 3.17 -28.35 -23.40
N LEU A 357 2.25 -27.48 -22.99
CA LEU A 357 2.56 -26.33 -22.11
C LEU A 357 2.92 -26.74 -20.67
N HIS A 358 2.57 -27.97 -20.25
CA HIS A 358 3.02 -28.55 -18.98
C HIS A 358 4.51 -28.90 -18.97
N THR A 359 5.11 -29.16 -20.13
CA THR A 359 6.49 -29.65 -20.27
C THR A 359 7.41 -28.70 -21.02
N CYS A 360 6.88 -27.62 -21.60
CA CYS A 360 7.65 -26.61 -22.32
C CYS A 360 8.50 -25.77 -21.35
N GLU A 361 9.83 -25.80 -21.47
CA GLU A 361 10.73 -24.96 -20.66
C GLU A 361 10.97 -23.56 -21.25
N ILE A 362 10.51 -23.33 -22.48
CA ILE A 362 10.72 -22.10 -23.25
C ILE A 362 9.50 -21.17 -23.04
N PRO A 363 9.70 -19.85 -22.87
CA PRO A 363 8.59 -18.91 -22.77
C PRO A 363 7.75 -18.89 -24.05
N ALA A 364 6.43 -18.87 -23.88
CA ALA A 364 5.48 -18.92 -24.98
C ALA A 364 4.61 -17.65 -25.01
N ARG A 365 4.35 -17.14 -26.21
CA ARG A 365 3.47 -15.97 -26.45
C ARG A 365 2.09 -16.41 -26.89
N VAL A 366 1.05 -15.96 -26.22
CA VAL A 366 -0.33 -16.18 -26.65
C VAL A 366 -0.63 -15.28 -27.85
N LEU A 367 -0.95 -15.87 -28.99
CA LEU A 367 -1.32 -15.22 -30.24
C LEU A 367 -2.83 -14.98 -30.34
N VAL A 368 -3.65 -15.96 -29.97
CA VAL A 368 -5.13 -15.91 -30.00
C VAL A 368 -5.69 -16.72 -28.82
N ARG A 369 -6.81 -16.28 -28.26
CA ARG A 369 -7.59 -17.03 -27.26
C ARG A 369 -8.87 -17.55 -27.90
N GLY A 370 -8.97 -18.87 -28.10
CA GLY A 370 -10.23 -19.53 -28.46
C GLY A 370 -11.02 -19.95 -27.22
N SER A 371 -12.27 -20.36 -27.40
CA SER A 371 -13.10 -20.91 -26.31
C SER A 371 -12.61 -22.26 -25.79
N ARG A 372 -11.81 -22.99 -26.58
CA ARG A 372 -11.27 -24.32 -26.25
C ARG A 372 -9.74 -24.43 -26.26
N PHE A 373 -9.03 -23.50 -26.89
CA PHE A 373 -7.58 -23.57 -27.08
C PHE A 373 -6.90 -22.21 -26.92
N LEU A 374 -5.65 -22.23 -26.45
CA LEU A 374 -4.72 -21.11 -26.50
C LEU A 374 -3.77 -21.33 -27.68
N TYR A 375 -3.74 -20.36 -28.59
CA TYR A 375 -2.81 -20.38 -29.71
C TYR A 375 -1.55 -19.69 -29.24
N CYS A 376 -0.44 -20.42 -29.16
CA CYS A 376 0.81 -19.91 -28.63
C CYS A 376 1.94 -20.06 -29.64
N ASP A 377 2.85 -19.09 -29.64
CA ASP A 377 4.12 -19.16 -30.34
C ASP A 377 5.20 -19.63 -29.36
N SER A 378 5.85 -20.75 -29.65
CA SER A 378 6.93 -21.33 -28.83
C SER A 378 8.29 -20.67 -29.06
N ASP A 379 8.42 -19.87 -30.13
CA ASP A 379 9.67 -19.23 -30.53
C ASP A 379 9.68 -17.74 -30.12
N PHE A 380 9.13 -17.44 -28.94
CA PHE A 380 8.99 -16.08 -28.45
C PHE A 380 10.34 -15.48 -28.00
N GLU A 381 10.80 -14.45 -28.72
CA GLU A 381 12.06 -13.76 -28.45
C GLU A 381 11.86 -12.49 -27.60
N PHE A 382 12.77 -12.23 -26.66
CA PHE A 382 12.75 -11.00 -25.84
C PHE A 382 13.53 -9.86 -26.51
N TYR A 383 12.88 -8.71 -26.65
CA TYR A 383 13.52 -7.45 -27.07
C TYR A 383 13.91 -6.60 -25.85
N GLY A 384 15.05 -5.94 -25.93
CA GLY A 384 15.61 -5.07 -24.90
C GLY A 384 15.72 -3.61 -25.38
N GLY A 385 15.86 -2.66 -24.46
CA GLY A 385 16.23 -1.27 -24.79
C GLY A 385 17.71 -0.95 -24.55
N LYS A 386 18.36 -0.19 -25.46
CA LYS A 386 19.75 0.27 -25.31
C LYS A 386 19.94 1.06 -24.02
N GLN A 387 20.95 0.71 -23.23
CA GLN A 387 21.27 1.46 -22.00
C GLN A 387 21.70 2.89 -22.32
N GLU A 388 22.45 3.09 -23.41
CA GLU A 388 22.80 4.39 -23.97
C GLU A 388 21.57 5.27 -24.24
N GLU A 389 20.53 4.70 -24.86
CA GLU A 389 19.32 5.45 -25.19
C GLU A 389 18.51 5.79 -23.93
N ILE A 390 18.43 4.86 -22.97
CA ILE A 390 17.84 5.12 -21.64
C ILE A 390 18.64 6.21 -20.91
N ALA A 391 19.97 6.17 -21.00
CA ALA A 391 20.88 7.12 -20.39
C ALA A 391 20.68 8.53 -20.98
N ASN A 392 20.61 8.65 -22.31
CA ASN A 392 20.33 9.89 -23.03
C ASN A 392 18.96 10.46 -22.64
N ASN A 393 17.91 9.64 -22.65
CA ASN A 393 16.56 10.07 -22.25
C ASN A 393 16.47 10.51 -20.78
N ARG A 394 17.36 10.00 -19.92
CA ARG A 394 17.39 10.30 -18.49
C ARG A 394 18.42 11.34 -18.08
N GLY A 395 19.28 11.78 -18.99
CA GLY A 395 20.44 12.63 -18.67
C GLY A 395 21.39 11.98 -17.67
N LEU A 396 21.60 10.66 -17.77
CA LEU A 396 22.44 9.87 -16.87
C LEU A 396 23.61 9.24 -17.64
N SER A 397 24.61 8.73 -16.92
CA SER A 397 25.59 7.81 -17.51
C SER A 397 24.99 6.41 -17.66
N GLU A 398 25.46 5.65 -18.65
CA GLU A 398 25.10 4.23 -18.80
C GLU A 398 25.42 3.40 -17.54
N SER A 399 26.54 3.70 -16.88
CA SER A 399 26.91 3.07 -15.61
C SER A 399 25.88 3.31 -14.50
N THR A 400 25.22 4.47 -14.50
CA THR A 400 24.16 4.78 -13.53
C THR A 400 22.86 4.08 -13.91
N VAL A 401 22.53 4.00 -15.20
CA VAL A 401 21.41 3.20 -15.71
C VAL A 401 21.57 1.73 -15.32
N SER A 402 22.74 1.13 -15.55
CA SER A 402 23.04 -0.25 -15.17
C SER A 402 22.84 -0.51 -13.67
N ARG A 403 23.28 0.42 -12.81
CA ARG A 403 23.06 0.33 -11.35
C ARG A 403 21.58 0.42 -10.96
N HIS A 404 20.77 1.19 -11.68
CA HIS A 404 19.34 1.28 -11.37
C HIS A 404 18.56 0.06 -11.84
N LEU A 405 18.98 -0.59 -12.91
CA LEU A 405 18.33 -1.79 -13.43
C LEU A 405 18.63 -3.01 -12.55
N CYS A 406 17.68 -3.95 -12.50
CA CYS A 406 17.82 -5.20 -11.76
C CYS A 406 19.00 -6.05 -12.27
N ASN A 407 19.56 -6.90 -11.41
CA ASN A 407 20.73 -7.72 -11.77
C ASN A 407 20.53 -8.58 -13.03
N SER A 408 19.31 -9.05 -13.32
CA SER A 408 19.02 -9.79 -14.56
C SER A 408 19.19 -8.95 -15.82
N TYR A 409 19.09 -7.62 -15.72
CA TYR A 409 19.28 -6.68 -16.82
C TYR A 409 20.74 -6.22 -17.02
N ARG A 410 21.60 -6.45 -16.01
CA ARG A 410 23.02 -6.03 -16.00
C ARG A 410 23.95 -6.98 -16.76
N MET A 411 23.52 -8.23 -16.98
CA MET A 411 24.40 -9.31 -17.42
C MET A 411 24.69 -9.33 -18.93
N GLU A 412 23.94 -8.58 -19.75
CA GLU A 412 24.22 -8.48 -21.20
C GLU A 412 23.90 -7.07 -21.76
N PRO A 413 24.80 -6.46 -22.55
CA PRO A 413 24.54 -5.18 -23.22
C PRO A 413 23.37 -5.32 -24.20
N THR A 414 22.54 -4.28 -24.29
CA THR A 414 21.29 -4.34 -25.06
C THR A 414 21.48 -3.81 -26.47
N PRO A 415 21.32 -4.62 -27.53
CA PRO A 415 21.33 -4.11 -28.91
C PRO A 415 19.97 -3.49 -29.26
N VAL A 416 19.97 -2.49 -30.16
CA VAL A 416 18.74 -1.78 -30.61
C VAL A 416 17.75 -2.70 -31.34
N GLN A 417 18.24 -3.82 -31.87
CA GLN A 417 17.53 -4.64 -32.86
C GLN A 417 17.91 -6.14 -32.83
N GLN A 418 18.59 -6.63 -31.79
CA GLN A 418 19.04 -8.04 -31.76
C GLN A 418 18.61 -8.80 -30.51
N LYS A 419 18.39 -10.11 -30.75
CA LYS A 419 17.94 -11.16 -29.83
C LYS A 419 18.63 -11.10 -28.46
N ARG A 420 17.87 -11.33 -27.39
CA ARG A 420 18.40 -11.70 -26.06
C ARG A 420 18.16 -13.18 -25.79
N SER A 421 19.23 -13.97 -25.69
CA SER A 421 19.17 -15.34 -25.18
C SER A 421 19.30 -15.33 -23.65
N GLY A 422 18.37 -15.94 -22.93
CA GLY A 422 18.56 -16.29 -21.50
C GLY A 422 18.26 -15.19 -20.46
N VAL A 423 17.75 -14.02 -20.86
CA VAL A 423 17.38 -12.94 -19.92
C VAL A 423 15.85 -12.94 -19.68
N PRO A 424 15.36 -13.20 -18.46
CA PRO A 424 13.94 -13.05 -18.15
C PRO A 424 13.54 -11.56 -18.17
N PRO A 425 12.28 -11.23 -18.53
CA PRO A 425 11.80 -9.85 -18.55
C PRO A 425 11.87 -9.20 -17.17
N ILE A 426 11.71 -7.86 -17.12
CA ILE A 426 11.62 -7.12 -15.86
C ILE A 426 10.36 -7.59 -15.13
N ILE A 427 10.52 -8.53 -14.20
CA ILE A 427 9.45 -8.99 -13.32
C ILE A 427 9.48 -8.11 -12.08
N LYS A 428 8.59 -7.12 -12.01
CA LYS A 428 8.18 -6.53 -10.74
C LYS A 428 6.72 -6.06 -10.76
N LYS A 429 6.05 -6.28 -9.63
CA LYS A 429 4.61 -6.18 -9.35
C LYS A 429 3.97 -4.78 -9.46
N GLN A 430 4.73 -3.70 -9.63
CA GLN A 430 4.30 -2.34 -9.24
C GLN A 430 3.90 -1.39 -10.38
N LEU A 431 3.54 -1.91 -11.56
CA LEU A 431 3.06 -1.10 -12.68
C LEU A 431 1.68 -1.57 -13.11
N LEU A 432 0.65 -1.04 -12.47
CA LEU A 432 -0.76 -1.30 -12.79
C LEU A 432 -1.28 -0.19 -13.71
N GLU A 433 -1.11 -0.34 -15.02
CA GLU A 433 -1.85 0.46 -16.00
C GLU A 433 -3.34 0.04 -15.96
N LYS A 434 -4.25 0.93 -15.51
CA LYS A 434 -5.71 0.71 -15.55
C LYS A 434 -6.17 0.53 -17.00
N LEU A 435 -6.75 -0.63 -17.31
CA LEU A 435 -7.73 -0.81 -18.38
C LEU A 435 -9.03 -0.05 -18.01
N PRO A 436 -9.72 0.60 -18.97
CA PRO A 436 -11.02 1.20 -18.70
C PRO A 436 -12.06 0.11 -18.42
N GLN A 437 -12.97 0.38 -17.48
CA GLN A 437 -14.07 -0.51 -17.09
C GLN A 437 -14.87 -0.99 -18.31
N LEU A 438 -14.83 -2.29 -18.58
CA LEU A 438 -15.88 -2.98 -19.34
C LEU A 438 -16.87 -3.54 -18.33
N LYS A 439 -18.09 -3.03 -18.37
CA LYS A 439 -19.16 -3.30 -17.42
C LYS A 439 -19.80 -4.67 -17.77
N GLY A 440 -19.95 -5.53 -16.77
CA GLY A 440 -20.57 -6.87 -16.88
C GLY A 440 -19.54 -7.99 -16.92
N MET A 441 -18.95 -8.34 -15.76
CA MET A 441 -17.98 -9.43 -15.63
C MET A 441 -18.68 -10.77 -15.33
N PRO A 442 -18.56 -11.78 -16.21
CA PRO A 442 -18.63 -13.20 -15.88
C PRO A 442 -17.21 -13.82 -15.84
N ALA A 443 -17.02 -14.93 -15.12
CA ALA A 443 -15.92 -15.92 -15.20
C ALA A 443 -14.42 -15.49 -15.32
N ASP A 444 -14.08 -14.20 -15.29
CA ASP A 444 -12.80 -13.67 -15.77
C ASP A 444 -11.70 -13.48 -14.69
N LEU A 445 -11.77 -14.20 -13.58
CA LEU A 445 -10.79 -14.16 -12.46
C LEU A 445 -9.41 -14.79 -12.76
N GLY A 446 -9.15 -15.24 -13.99
CA GLY A 446 -7.99 -16.10 -14.32
C GLY A 446 -6.65 -15.43 -14.58
N ALA A 447 -6.60 -14.13 -14.86
CA ALA A 447 -5.37 -13.51 -15.35
C ALA A 447 -4.37 -13.11 -14.24
N GLU A 448 -4.81 -13.00 -12.99
CA GLU A 448 -4.00 -12.43 -11.89
C GLU A 448 -3.21 -13.48 -11.10
N ASP A 449 -3.66 -14.75 -11.10
CA ASP A 449 -3.03 -15.85 -10.35
C ASP A 449 -2.27 -16.88 -11.23
N GLY A 450 -2.20 -16.65 -12.54
CA GLY A 450 -1.60 -17.60 -13.47
C GLY A 450 -2.42 -18.87 -13.71
N LEU A 451 -3.75 -18.78 -13.51
CA LEU A 451 -4.72 -19.85 -13.68
C LEU A 451 -5.62 -19.58 -14.89
N LEU A 452 -5.59 -20.45 -15.89
CA LEU A 452 -6.36 -20.31 -17.12
C LEU A 452 -7.60 -21.21 -17.05
N PHE A 453 -8.78 -20.70 -17.36
CA PHE A 453 -10.01 -21.50 -17.37
C PHE A 453 -10.19 -22.20 -18.71
N LEU A 454 -10.16 -23.54 -18.74
CA LEU A 454 -10.29 -24.40 -19.93
C LEU A 454 -11.21 -25.59 -19.60
N HIS A 455 -12.18 -25.88 -20.46
CA HIS A 455 -13.13 -27.00 -20.28
C HIS A 455 -13.86 -27.01 -18.92
N GLU A 456 -14.33 -25.86 -18.44
CA GLU A 456 -15.00 -25.73 -17.13
C GLU A 456 -14.09 -26.02 -15.92
N HIS A 457 -12.78 -26.13 -16.14
CA HIS A 457 -11.80 -26.41 -15.09
C HIS A 457 -10.68 -25.34 -15.11
N TRP A 458 -10.11 -25.08 -13.94
CA TRP A 458 -8.97 -24.17 -13.78
C TRP A 458 -7.65 -24.90 -14.05
N TRP A 459 -6.83 -24.34 -14.94
CA TRP A 459 -5.56 -24.90 -15.41
C TRP A 459 -4.38 -24.02 -14.97
N LYS A 460 -3.24 -24.63 -14.59
CA LYS A 460 -2.02 -23.91 -14.22
C LYS A 460 -0.83 -24.31 -15.13
N PRO A 461 -0.26 -23.39 -15.92
CA PRO A 461 0.93 -23.69 -16.72
C PRO A 461 2.18 -23.87 -15.85
N HIS A 462 3.12 -24.71 -16.29
CA HIS A 462 4.45 -24.86 -15.68
C HIS A 462 5.53 -23.97 -16.34
N THR A 463 5.16 -23.22 -17.38
CA THR A 463 5.99 -22.22 -18.06
C THR A 463 5.44 -20.81 -17.88
N ASN A 464 6.27 -19.79 -18.15
CA ASN A 464 5.81 -18.40 -18.15
C ASN A 464 5.00 -18.12 -19.43
N ILE A 465 3.76 -17.66 -19.26
CA ILE A 465 2.87 -17.31 -20.37
C ILE A 465 2.71 -15.80 -20.46
N TYR A 466 2.90 -15.25 -21.67
CA TYR A 466 2.79 -13.82 -21.95
C TYR A 466 1.62 -13.54 -22.92
N LEU A 467 0.87 -12.46 -22.68
CA LEU A 467 -0.09 -11.92 -23.64
C LEU A 467 0.63 -11.28 -24.84
N LEU A 468 -0.12 -10.98 -25.90
CA LEU A 468 0.32 -10.22 -27.07
C LEU A 468 1.05 -8.91 -26.71
N GLU A 469 0.68 -8.26 -25.62
CA GLU A 469 1.28 -7.03 -25.10
C GLU A 469 2.47 -7.26 -24.14
N HIS A 470 3.00 -8.48 -24.09
CA HIS A 470 4.11 -8.90 -23.22
C HIS A 470 3.81 -8.82 -21.70
N ARG A 471 2.53 -8.71 -21.33
CA ARG A 471 2.06 -8.86 -19.95
C ARG A 471 2.17 -10.33 -19.53
N LEU A 472 2.91 -10.60 -18.45
CA LEU A 472 3.01 -11.92 -17.84
C LEU A 472 1.66 -12.30 -17.21
N VAL A 473 1.07 -13.40 -17.65
CA VAL A 473 -0.22 -13.91 -17.15
C VAL A 473 -0.02 -14.99 -16.11
N SER A 474 1.06 -15.77 -16.22
CA SER A 474 1.38 -16.86 -15.29
C SER A 474 2.87 -16.93 -15.03
N CYS A 475 3.26 -17.12 -13.76
CA CYS A 475 4.65 -17.20 -13.33
C CYS A 475 4.97 -18.53 -12.63
N ARG A 476 6.15 -19.11 -12.92
CA ARG A 476 6.72 -20.18 -12.09
C ARG A 476 7.22 -19.58 -10.77
N ARG A 477 6.74 -20.05 -9.60
CA ARG A 477 7.31 -19.68 -8.29
C ARG A 477 8.80 -20.07 -8.27
N ARG A 478 9.70 -19.10 -8.05
CA ARG A 478 11.03 -19.34 -7.46
C ARG A 478 11.03 -18.81 -6.01
N ARG A 479 10.89 -19.69 -5.03
CA ARG A 479 11.51 -19.54 -3.70
C ARG A 479 11.95 -20.92 -3.19
N GLY A 480 13.23 -21.03 -2.83
CA GLY A 480 13.86 -22.17 -2.16
C GLY A 480 15.07 -22.73 -2.90
N ARG A 481 16.29 -22.44 -2.42
CA ARG A 481 17.58 -22.98 -2.91
C ARG A 481 18.08 -24.00 -1.87
N ILE A 482 18.73 -25.10 -2.30
CA ILE A 482 19.75 -25.95 -1.60
C ILE A 482 19.32 -27.34 -1.02
N GLN A 483 19.80 -28.38 -1.74
CA GLN A 483 20.35 -29.71 -1.38
C GLN A 483 19.63 -30.78 -0.54
N ALA A 484 19.59 -31.99 -1.11
CA ALA A 484 20.01 -33.29 -0.53
C ALA A 484 20.15 -34.29 -1.72
N LYS A 485 21.06 -35.26 -1.82
CA LYS A 485 22.13 -35.84 -0.99
C LYS A 485 22.92 -36.79 -1.91
N ASN A 486 24.21 -36.97 -1.65
CA ASN A 486 24.91 -38.19 -2.05
C ASN A 486 24.14 -39.42 -1.54
N ARG A 487 23.80 -40.32 -2.45
CA ARG A 487 23.98 -41.77 -2.35
C ARG A 487 24.38 -42.28 -3.72
#